data_AF-A0A6A4K0I6-F1
#
_entry.id   AF-A0A6A4K0I6-F1
#
_cell.length_a   1.000
_cell.length_b   1.000
_cell.length_c   1.000
_cell.angle_alpha   90.00
_cell.angle_beta   90.00
_cell.angle_gamma   90.00
#
_symmetry.space_group_name_H-M   'P 1'
#
loop_
_entity.id
_entity.type
_entity.pdbx_description
1 polymer ?
#
loop_
_entity_poly.entity_id
_entity_poly.type
_entity_poly.pdbx_seq_one_letter_code
_entity_poly.pdbx_strand_id
1 'polypeptide(L)'
;MERPARPRPDCKKAPEWGGPRRVPTLNTHPPRTSQRTTDGFPTGPDAEKNAENESFQEQLSSKDQEFKDVTDQLSAEIKLLNGKLSSLEEFREQKESLMAKYSELKDTLRMTEEKAQETEKEYEKTNLINKDRLRQEMEEKLLKLSLDFQRATQTRIDSTTQRVIKENIQISNELSTMIKSWQNLHKENEHLREQTQHFKNELLAEKELVDRIVSKNVTLVRSMDRLSEDVQMLRDYQLERAQLFSVINNLQKTLMEESQAREFAQDEVNTLLQDKHNLKAQMAKIEEEYCSINRQAMICFKEIKLLKEMTSNGAISKEEEQEKQEQLLTVLERLLREGSSAKELRRKIMAVLAVTVIGEKYKKGDLGLMDPGDDNK
;
A
#
# COMPACT_ATOMS: atom_id res chain seq x y z
N MET A 1 -27.43 58.30 37.87
CA MET A 1 -27.01 59.04 39.07
C MET A 1 -26.07 60.13 38.62
N GLU A 2 -26.57 61.34 38.45
CA GLU A 2 -25.78 62.58 38.35
C GLU A 2 -26.81 63.71 38.44
N ARG A 3 -26.77 64.47 39.54
CA ARG A 3 -27.64 65.63 39.76
C ARG A 3 -26.85 66.89 39.40
N PRO A 4 -27.42 67.84 38.65
CA PRO A 4 -26.75 69.10 38.35
C PRO A 4 -26.84 70.07 39.54
N ALA A 5 -25.77 70.86 39.68
CA ALA A 5 -25.60 71.92 40.66
C ALA A 5 -26.61 73.07 40.48
N ARG A 6 -27.15 73.57 41.59
CA ARG A 6 -27.91 74.83 41.64
C ARG A 6 -26.95 75.99 41.97
N PRO A 7 -27.01 77.13 41.28
CA PRO A 7 -26.44 78.37 41.78
C PRO A 7 -27.42 79.08 42.73
N ARG A 8 -26.85 79.75 43.75
CA ARG A 8 -27.55 80.58 44.75
C ARG A 8 -27.92 81.95 44.14
N PRO A 9 -28.98 82.61 44.61
CA PRO A 9 -29.32 83.96 44.18
C PRO A 9 -28.58 85.02 45.01
N ASP A 10 -27.99 85.99 44.29
CA ASP A 10 -27.49 87.25 44.81
C ASP A 10 -28.65 88.18 45.17
N CYS A 11 -28.77 88.53 46.45
CA CYS A 11 -29.60 89.64 46.92
C CYS A 11 -28.72 90.59 47.74
N LYS A 12 -28.30 91.70 47.13
CA LYS A 12 -27.78 92.87 47.85
C LYS A 12 -28.23 94.17 47.18
N LYS A 13 -28.74 95.07 48.03
CA LYS A 13 -28.87 96.55 47.91
C LYS A 13 -30.26 97.12 47.56
N ALA A 14 -30.93 97.66 48.59
CA ALA A 14 -31.52 99.00 48.65
C ALA A 14 -31.80 99.36 50.15
N PRO A 15 -32.18 100.59 50.55
CA PRO A 15 -31.27 101.51 51.25
C PRO A 15 -31.72 101.97 52.64
N GLU A 16 -30.81 102.70 53.28
CA GLU A 16 -30.82 103.35 54.59
C GLU A 16 -32.05 104.23 54.89
N TRP A 17 -32.61 104.09 56.10
CA TRP A 17 -33.35 105.15 56.81
C TRP A 17 -33.16 104.98 58.31
N GLY A 18 -32.72 106.02 59.00
CA GLY A 18 -32.58 106.03 60.47
C GLY A 18 -32.62 107.43 61.07
N GLY A 19 -33.77 107.79 61.66
CA GLY A 19 -33.96 108.73 62.78
C GLY A 19 -33.78 110.25 62.51
N PRO A 20 -34.38 111.15 63.31
CA PRO A 20 -34.65 111.00 64.76
C PRO A 20 -36.03 111.49 65.28
N ARG A 21 -36.32 111.18 66.56
CA ARG A 21 -37.40 111.78 67.39
C ARG A 21 -36.80 112.57 68.56
N ARG A 22 -37.37 113.74 68.87
CA ARG A 22 -38.01 114.14 70.16
C ARG A 22 -38.28 115.66 70.20
N VAL A 23 -39.30 116.03 70.98
CA VAL A 23 -39.92 117.36 71.17
C VAL A 23 -39.86 117.69 72.70
N PRO A 24 -40.43 118.79 73.23
CA PRO A 24 -39.92 120.16 73.43
C PRO A 24 -39.84 120.58 74.92
N THR A 25 -39.39 121.81 75.24
CA THR A 25 -39.81 122.53 76.47
C THR A 25 -39.80 124.05 76.30
N LEU A 26 -40.83 124.68 76.89
CA LEU A 26 -41.10 126.11 77.14
C LEU A 26 -39.95 126.83 77.89
N ASN A 27 -39.82 128.17 77.78
CA ASN A 27 -40.33 129.14 78.79
C ASN A 27 -39.87 130.61 78.60
N THR A 28 -40.82 131.52 78.87
CA THR A 28 -40.71 132.82 79.59
C THR A 28 -39.86 134.00 79.09
N HIS A 29 -40.59 135.04 78.64
CA HIS A 29 -40.66 136.41 79.18
C HIS A 29 -39.48 137.41 79.13
N PRO A 30 -39.78 138.74 79.18
CA PRO A 30 -39.08 139.84 78.51
C PRO A 30 -38.56 140.85 79.58
N PRO A 31 -38.70 142.19 79.54
CA PRO A 31 -38.66 143.24 78.50
C PRO A 31 -37.66 144.38 78.93
N ARG A 32 -37.84 145.59 78.37
CA ARG A 32 -37.43 146.92 78.89
C ARG A 32 -36.03 147.40 78.48
N THR A 33 -35.77 148.68 78.22
CA THR A 33 -36.55 149.94 78.18
C THR A 33 -35.60 150.96 77.56
N SER A 34 -36.12 151.82 76.70
CA SER A 34 -35.46 153.06 76.25
C SER A 34 -35.28 154.03 77.42
N GLN A 35 -34.08 154.56 77.61
CA GLN A 35 -33.76 155.73 78.45
C GLN A 35 -33.92 156.97 77.56
N ARG A 36 -34.89 157.85 77.84
CA ARG A 36 -34.78 159.07 78.66
C ARG A 36 -33.92 160.16 78.01
N THR A 37 -34.60 161.21 77.53
CA THR A 37 -34.01 162.49 77.11
C THR A 37 -34.19 163.57 78.20
N THR A 38 -33.10 164.30 78.46
CA THR A 38 -32.97 165.77 78.69
C THR A 38 -33.75 166.51 79.79
N ASP A 39 -32.98 167.00 80.79
CA ASP A 39 -32.77 168.40 81.24
C ASP A 39 -33.92 169.42 81.45
N GLY A 40 -33.88 170.10 82.62
CA GLY A 40 -34.05 171.57 82.72
C GLY A 40 -35.18 172.16 83.60
N PHE A 41 -34.83 172.65 84.80
CA PHE A 41 -35.54 173.67 85.63
C PHE A 41 -35.63 175.06 84.93
N PRO A 42 -36.29 176.15 85.45
CA PRO A 42 -37.30 176.31 86.53
C PRO A 42 -38.51 177.25 86.17
N THR A 43 -39.42 177.43 87.15
CA THR A 43 -40.32 178.60 87.42
C THR A 43 -41.55 178.90 86.53
N GLY A 44 -42.71 179.08 87.17
CA GLY A 44 -43.88 179.81 86.63
C GLY A 44 -45.19 178.98 86.62
N PRO A 45 -46.36 179.57 86.91
CA PRO A 45 -47.55 178.84 87.38
C PRO A 45 -48.48 178.37 86.24
N ASP A 46 -48.23 177.20 85.65
CA ASP A 46 -49.12 176.55 84.64
C ASP A 46 -49.20 175.01 84.78
N ALA A 47 -49.04 174.47 86.00
CA ALA A 47 -48.82 173.03 86.24
C ALA A 47 -50.07 172.10 86.16
N GLU A 48 -51.31 172.61 86.12
CA GLU A 48 -52.50 171.74 86.14
C GLU A 48 -53.03 171.37 84.74
N LYS A 49 -52.77 172.18 83.70
CA LYS A 49 -53.20 171.88 82.32
C LYS A 49 -52.30 170.89 81.59
N ASN A 50 -51.01 170.85 81.90
CA ASN A 50 -50.09 169.91 81.27
C ASN A 50 -50.23 168.49 81.82
N ALA A 51 -50.56 168.33 83.12
CA ALA A 51 -50.81 167.02 83.72
C ALA A 51 -52.11 166.36 83.21
N GLU A 52 -53.16 167.16 82.98
CA GLU A 52 -54.42 166.65 82.43
C GLU A 52 -54.25 166.23 80.96
N ASN A 53 -53.55 167.05 80.16
CA ASN A 53 -53.25 166.73 78.76
C ASN A 53 -52.33 165.51 78.64
N GLU A 54 -51.29 165.39 79.47
CA GLU A 54 -50.44 164.19 79.52
C GLU A 54 -51.24 162.94 79.93
N SER A 55 -52.18 163.06 80.87
CA SER A 55 -53.04 161.93 81.26
C SER A 55 -54.01 161.49 80.16
N PHE A 56 -54.57 162.44 79.39
CA PHE A 56 -55.42 162.13 78.23
C PHE A 56 -54.60 161.56 77.08
N GLN A 57 -53.37 162.04 76.88
CA GLN A 57 -52.44 161.51 75.89
C GLN A 57 -51.97 160.10 76.25
N GLU A 58 -51.77 159.80 77.53
CA GLU A 58 -51.52 158.44 78.02
C GLU A 58 -52.73 157.53 77.86
N GLN A 59 -53.95 158.01 78.13
CA GLN A 59 -55.17 157.22 77.91
C GLN A 59 -55.43 156.94 76.42
N LEU A 60 -55.21 157.92 75.53
CA LEU A 60 -55.26 157.72 74.08
C LEU A 60 -54.16 156.76 73.63
N SER A 61 -52.94 156.91 74.12
CA SER A 61 -51.82 156.00 73.85
C SER A 61 -52.13 154.58 74.35
N SER A 62 -52.75 154.43 75.51
CA SER A 62 -53.14 153.13 76.08
C SER A 62 -54.23 152.49 75.23
N LYS A 63 -55.23 153.27 74.81
CA LYS A 63 -56.30 152.77 73.94
C LYS A 63 -55.81 152.45 72.53
N ASP A 64 -54.92 153.26 71.97
CA ASP A 64 -54.26 152.96 70.70
C ASP A 64 -53.36 151.73 70.80
N GLN A 65 -52.70 151.52 71.94
CA GLN A 65 -51.92 150.32 72.19
C GLN A 65 -52.82 149.09 72.35
N GLU A 66 -53.93 149.18 73.09
CA GLU A 66 -54.94 148.12 73.19
C GLU A 66 -55.54 147.79 71.81
N PHE A 67 -55.85 148.80 71.00
CA PHE A 67 -56.31 148.59 69.63
C PHE A 67 -55.25 147.96 68.73
N LYS A 68 -53.97 148.36 68.87
CA LYS A 68 -52.84 147.73 68.18
C LYS A 68 -52.65 146.29 68.62
N ASP A 69 -52.70 145.99 69.91
CA ASP A 69 -52.54 144.64 70.44
C ASP A 69 -53.69 143.72 69.99
N VAL A 70 -54.93 144.22 69.98
CA VAL A 70 -56.08 143.47 69.45
C VAL A 70 -55.97 143.28 67.94
N THR A 71 -55.53 144.29 67.18
CA THR A 71 -55.32 144.14 65.73
C THR A 71 -54.16 143.21 65.41
N ASP A 72 -53.09 143.21 66.20
CA ASP A 72 -51.96 142.29 66.06
C ASP A 72 -52.35 140.86 66.47
N GLN A 73 -53.17 140.70 67.51
CA GLN A 73 -53.71 139.41 67.93
C GLN A 73 -54.64 138.83 66.86
N LEU A 74 -55.58 139.62 66.34
CA LEU A 74 -56.44 139.22 65.22
C LEU A 74 -55.63 138.95 63.95
N SER A 75 -54.59 139.73 63.67
CA SER A 75 -53.68 139.51 62.53
C SER A 75 -52.86 138.23 62.69
N ALA A 76 -52.42 137.90 63.91
CA ALA A 76 -51.74 136.65 64.21
C ALA A 76 -52.68 135.46 64.08
N GLU A 77 -53.94 135.59 64.52
CA GLU A 77 -54.97 134.58 64.34
C GLU A 77 -55.30 134.36 62.87
N ILE A 78 -55.46 135.42 62.07
CA ILE A 78 -55.64 135.33 60.62
C ILE A 78 -54.45 134.63 59.97
N LYS A 79 -53.21 134.97 60.34
CA LYS A 79 -52.00 134.30 59.82
C LYS A 79 -51.93 132.82 60.22
N LEU A 80 -52.30 132.48 61.45
CA LEU A 80 -52.33 131.11 61.94
C LEU A 80 -53.42 130.28 61.24
N LEU A 81 -54.61 130.86 61.05
CA LEU A 81 -55.71 130.24 60.31
C LEU A 81 -55.33 130.05 58.84
N ASN A 82 -54.68 131.04 58.21
CA ASN A 82 -54.13 130.89 56.86
C ASN A 82 -53.06 129.81 56.78
N GLY A 83 -52.17 129.68 57.78
CA GLY A 83 -51.19 128.61 57.84
C GLY A 83 -51.82 127.22 58.00
N LYS A 84 -52.86 127.10 58.84
CA LYS A 84 -53.65 125.86 58.96
C LYS A 84 -54.39 125.53 57.66
N LEU A 85 -54.96 126.52 57.01
CA LEU A 85 -55.64 126.36 55.72
C LEU A 85 -54.67 125.88 54.65
N SER A 86 -53.51 126.53 54.53
CA SER A 86 -52.45 126.16 53.59
C SER A 86 -51.92 124.75 53.85
N SER A 87 -51.67 124.36 55.11
CA SER A 87 -51.26 122.99 55.45
C SER A 87 -52.35 121.95 55.15
N LEU A 88 -53.63 122.33 55.30
CA LEU A 88 -54.76 121.47 54.97
C LEU A 88 -54.91 121.31 53.45
N GLU A 89 -54.68 122.38 52.68
CA GLU A 89 -54.63 122.36 51.22
C GLU A 89 -53.47 121.48 50.73
N GLU A 90 -52.26 121.63 51.28
CA GLU A 90 -51.11 120.76 50.98
C GLU A 90 -51.40 119.30 51.31
N PHE A 91 -52.01 119.01 52.47
CA PHE A 91 -52.39 117.64 52.84
C PHE A 91 -53.42 117.05 51.87
N ARG A 92 -54.38 117.87 51.42
CA ARG A 92 -55.36 117.45 50.42
C ARG A 92 -54.69 117.14 49.09
N GLU A 93 -53.79 117.99 48.63
CA GLU A 93 -53.03 117.77 47.39
C GLU A 93 -52.15 116.52 47.47
N GLN A 94 -51.47 116.30 48.59
CA GLN A 94 -50.67 115.08 48.81
C GLN A 94 -51.53 113.82 48.84
N LYS A 95 -52.69 113.86 49.51
CA LYS A 95 -53.64 112.75 49.51
C LYS A 95 -54.14 112.45 48.10
N GLU A 96 -54.50 113.48 47.33
CA GLU A 96 -54.97 113.32 45.96
C GLU A 96 -53.88 112.74 45.05
N SER A 97 -52.64 113.25 45.15
CA SER A 97 -51.47 112.70 44.46
C SER A 97 -51.19 111.24 44.83
N LEU A 98 -51.30 110.89 46.11
CA LEU A 98 -51.09 109.52 46.58
C LEU A 98 -52.19 108.58 46.09
N MET A 99 -53.45 109.02 46.12
CA MET A 99 -54.58 108.24 45.60
C MET A 99 -54.47 108.04 44.08
N ALA A 100 -54.02 109.06 43.34
CA ALA A 100 -53.76 108.95 41.91
C ALA A 100 -52.65 107.92 41.62
N LYS A 101 -51.51 108.00 42.32
CA LYS A 101 -50.41 107.02 42.22
C LYS A 101 -50.86 105.61 42.59
N TYR A 102 -51.70 105.46 43.62
CA TYR A 102 -52.22 104.15 44.01
C TYR A 102 -53.16 103.57 42.93
N SER A 103 -53.99 104.41 42.30
CA SER A 103 -54.84 103.99 41.18
C SER A 103 -53.99 103.56 39.99
N GLU A 104 -52.99 104.35 39.61
CA GLU A 104 -52.06 104.03 38.52
C GLU A 104 -51.28 102.75 38.80
N LEU A 105 -50.80 102.56 40.03
CA LEU A 105 -50.11 101.33 40.44
C LEU A 105 -51.06 100.12 40.37
N LYS A 106 -52.32 100.28 40.77
CA LYS A 106 -53.32 99.21 40.70
C LYS A 106 -53.65 98.84 39.25
N ASP A 107 -53.78 99.83 38.38
CA ASP A 107 -54.07 99.61 36.96
C ASP A 107 -52.88 98.97 36.24
N THR A 108 -51.65 99.43 36.50
CA THR A 108 -50.44 98.81 35.95
C THR A 108 -50.27 97.37 36.45
N LEU A 109 -50.54 97.09 37.72
CA LEU A 109 -50.47 95.75 38.28
C LEU A 109 -51.49 94.82 37.60
N ARG A 110 -52.74 95.26 37.44
CA ARG A 110 -53.76 94.52 36.69
C ARG A 110 -53.32 94.23 35.24
N MET A 111 -52.80 95.24 34.54
CA MET A 111 -52.30 95.08 33.17
C MET A 111 -51.12 94.11 33.10
N THR A 112 -50.23 94.09 34.10
CA THR A 112 -49.11 93.13 34.14
C THR A 112 -49.57 91.71 34.43
N GLU A 113 -50.57 91.52 35.29
CA GLU A 113 -51.17 90.21 35.55
C GLU A 113 -51.90 89.67 34.32
N GLU A 114 -52.68 90.50 33.62
CA GLU A 114 -53.36 90.14 32.37
C GLU A 114 -52.34 89.73 31.30
N LYS A 115 -51.27 90.52 31.10
CA LYS A 115 -50.18 90.18 30.17
C LYS A 115 -49.46 88.89 30.56
N ALA A 116 -49.18 88.70 31.84
CA ALA A 116 -48.54 87.47 32.32
C ALA A 116 -49.40 86.24 32.02
N GLN A 117 -50.70 86.31 32.29
CA GLN A 117 -51.65 85.23 31.95
C GLN A 117 -51.76 84.98 30.45
N GLU A 118 -51.71 86.03 29.63
CA GLU A 118 -51.69 85.87 28.16
C GLU A 118 -50.42 85.19 27.69
N THR A 119 -49.25 85.59 28.22
CA THR A 119 -47.97 84.93 27.89
C THR A 119 -47.92 83.47 28.35
N GLU A 120 -48.52 83.14 29.50
CA GLU A 120 -48.63 81.77 29.98
C GLU A 120 -49.48 80.92 29.02
N LYS A 121 -50.65 81.43 28.59
CA LYS A 121 -51.52 80.75 27.61
C LYS A 121 -50.84 80.57 26.26
N GLU A 122 -50.11 81.56 25.78
CA GLU A 122 -49.33 81.45 24.54
C GLU A 122 -48.22 80.42 24.65
N TYR A 123 -47.51 80.40 25.78
CA TYR A 123 -46.47 79.42 26.05
C TYR A 123 -47.05 78.01 26.14
N GLU A 124 -48.19 77.82 26.81
CA GLU A 124 -48.89 76.52 26.87
C GLU A 124 -49.30 76.05 25.47
N LYS A 125 -49.88 76.92 24.65
CA LYS A 125 -50.29 76.60 23.28
C LYS A 125 -49.10 76.22 22.41
N THR A 126 -48.01 77.00 22.45
CA THR A 126 -46.80 76.69 21.67
C THR A 126 -46.13 75.41 22.15
N ASN A 127 -46.10 75.15 23.46
CA ASN A 127 -45.55 73.91 24.02
C ASN A 127 -46.40 72.69 23.61
N LEU A 128 -47.73 72.81 23.59
CA LEU A 128 -48.61 71.73 23.15
C LEU A 128 -48.39 71.39 21.67
N ILE A 129 -48.32 72.40 20.80
CA ILE A 129 -48.02 72.22 19.37
C ILE A 129 -46.64 71.58 19.17
N ASN A 130 -45.63 72.03 19.91
CA ASN A 130 -44.28 71.46 19.83
C ASN A 130 -44.24 70.00 20.29
N LYS A 131 -45.00 69.65 21.34
CA LYS A 131 -45.11 68.27 21.81
C LYS A 131 -45.76 67.36 20.77
N ASP A 132 -46.83 67.84 20.13
CA ASP A 132 -47.53 67.07 19.09
C ASP A 132 -46.67 66.93 17.83
N ARG A 133 -45.94 67.98 17.43
CA ARG A 133 -44.97 67.92 16.33
C ARG A 133 -43.87 66.90 16.64
N LEU A 134 -43.30 66.95 17.84
CA LEU A 134 -42.24 66.01 18.24
C LEU A 134 -42.75 64.56 18.25
N ARG A 135 -44.00 64.35 18.69
CA ARG A 135 -44.65 63.04 18.66
C ARG A 135 -44.82 62.53 17.23
N GLN A 136 -45.31 63.36 16.32
CA GLN A 136 -45.44 63.01 14.90
C GLN A 136 -44.08 62.66 14.28
N GLU A 137 -43.05 63.49 14.50
CA GLU A 137 -41.69 63.21 14.03
C GLU A 137 -41.13 61.89 14.59
N MET A 138 -41.45 61.56 15.85
CA MET A 138 -41.05 60.30 16.47
C MET A 138 -41.77 59.11 15.84
N GLU A 139 -43.08 59.21 15.64
CA GLU A 139 -43.90 58.19 14.99
C GLU A 139 -43.43 57.94 13.53
N GLU A 140 -43.13 59.00 12.78
CA GLU A 140 -42.57 58.91 11.43
C GLU A 140 -41.20 58.23 11.40
N LYS A 141 -40.30 58.60 12.33
CA LYS A 141 -38.97 57.97 12.45
C LYS A 141 -39.09 56.49 12.82
N LEU A 142 -40.01 56.13 13.72
CA LEU A 142 -40.27 54.75 14.10
C LEU A 142 -40.85 53.95 12.92
N LEU A 143 -41.79 54.52 12.17
CA LEU A 143 -42.34 53.91 10.98
C LEU A 143 -41.24 53.66 9.94
N LYS A 144 -40.41 54.67 9.67
CA LYS A 144 -39.27 54.56 8.74
C LYS A 144 -38.30 53.48 9.18
N LEU A 145 -37.92 53.46 10.45
CA LEU A 145 -37.01 52.44 10.98
C LEU A 145 -37.61 51.04 10.88
N SER A 146 -38.92 50.89 11.12
CA SER A 146 -39.63 49.62 10.98
C SER A 146 -39.66 49.14 9.53
N LEU A 147 -39.93 50.04 8.58
CA LEU A 147 -39.91 49.73 7.14
C LEU A 147 -38.51 49.38 6.66
N ASP A 148 -37.48 50.11 7.10
CA ASP A 148 -36.09 49.83 6.75
C ASP A 148 -35.64 48.49 7.34
N PHE A 149 -36.05 48.16 8.58
CA PHE A 149 -35.77 46.86 9.19
C PHE A 149 -36.49 45.72 8.45
N GLN A 150 -37.76 45.90 8.09
CA GLN A 150 -38.51 44.92 7.31
C GLN A 150 -37.87 44.68 5.94
N ARG A 151 -37.50 45.76 5.23
CA ARG A 151 -36.82 45.67 3.92
C ARG A 151 -35.47 44.98 4.02
N ALA A 152 -34.63 45.38 4.98
CA ALA A 152 -33.32 44.77 5.19
C ALA A 152 -33.44 43.28 5.55
N THR A 153 -34.42 42.94 6.39
CA THR A 153 -34.69 41.55 6.76
C THR A 153 -35.17 40.74 5.56
N GLN A 154 -36.09 41.28 4.76
CA GLN A 154 -36.57 40.61 3.55
C GLN A 154 -35.44 40.40 2.55
N THR A 155 -34.63 41.42 2.27
CA THR A 155 -33.46 41.29 1.37
C THR A 155 -32.48 40.24 1.88
N ARG A 156 -32.24 40.17 3.20
CA ARG A 156 -31.37 39.15 3.79
C ARG A 156 -31.97 37.75 3.67
N ILE A 157 -33.27 37.58 3.92
CA ILE A 157 -33.97 36.31 3.76
C ILE A 157 -33.93 35.87 2.30
N ASP A 158 -34.21 36.76 1.35
CA ASP A 158 -34.18 36.47 -0.08
C ASP A 158 -32.78 36.06 -0.54
N SER A 159 -31.74 36.80 -0.11
CA SER A 159 -30.34 36.47 -0.40
C SER A 159 -29.95 35.10 0.16
N THR A 160 -30.33 34.82 1.42
CA THR A 160 -30.03 33.54 2.08
C THR A 160 -30.76 32.40 1.39
N THR A 161 -32.03 32.58 1.06
CA THR A 161 -32.86 31.56 0.37
C THR A 161 -32.33 31.28 -1.02
N GLN A 162 -31.99 32.31 -1.80
CA GLN A 162 -31.36 32.15 -3.12
C GLN A 162 -30.02 31.42 -3.02
N ARG A 163 -29.22 31.72 -2.00
CA ARG A 163 -27.95 31.03 -1.76
C ARG A 163 -28.17 29.54 -1.47
N VAL A 164 -29.08 29.20 -0.57
CA VAL A 164 -29.41 27.81 -0.23
C VAL A 164 -29.93 27.05 -1.47
N ILE A 165 -30.77 27.67 -2.29
CA ILE A 165 -31.24 27.07 -3.55
C ILE A 165 -30.07 26.79 -4.49
N LYS A 166 -29.16 27.75 -4.68
CA LYS A 166 -27.96 27.57 -5.53
C LYS A 166 -27.05 26.46 -4.99
N GLU A 167 -26.80 26.43 -3.69
CA GLU A 167 -26.00 25.39 -3.03
C GLU A 167 -26.65 24.01 -3.18
N ASN A 168 -27.97 23.88 -2.99
CA ASN A 168 -28.71 22.63 -3.20
C ASN A 168 -28.62 22.14 -4.66
N ILE A 169 -28.71 23.05 -5.64
CA ILE A 169 -28.54 22.71 -7.05
C ILE A 169 -27.11 22.24 -7.32
N GLN A 170 -26.10 22.94 -6.78
CA GLN A 170 -24.70 22.55 -6.93
C GLN A 170 -24.44 21.16 -6.32
N ILE A 171 -24.89 20.91 -5.09
CA ILE A 171 -24.76 19.61 -4.41
C ILE A 171 -25.45 18.52 -5.23
N SER A 172 -26.66 18.78 -5.75
CA SER A 172 -27.38 17.81 -6.59
C SER A 172 -26.62 17.46 -7.87
N ASN A 173 -25.97 18.45 -8.49
CA ASN A 173 -25.12 18.24 -9.66
C ASN A 173 -23.86 17.44 -9.32
N GLU A 174 -23.19 17.75 -8.21
CA GLU A 174 -22.01 17.02 -7.72
C GLU A 174 -22.35 15.58 -7.33
N LEU A 175 -23.50 15.35 -6.70
CA LEU A 175 -24.00 13.99 -6.42
C LEU A 175 -24.27 13.23 -7.73
N SER A 176 -24.85 13.89 -8.73
CA SER A 176 -25.12 13.26 -10.03
C SER A 176 -23.84 12.88 -10.77
N THR A 177 -22.78 13.69 -10.69
CA THR A 177 -21.47 13.35 -11.28
C THR A 177 -20.80 12.21 -10.52
N MET A 178 -20.86 12.21 -9.19
CA MET A 178 -20.33 11.15 -8.35
C MET A 178 -21.04 9.81 -8.62
N ILE A 179 -22.37 9.81 -8.74
CA ILE A 179 -23.15 8.61 -9.08
C ILE A 179 -22.72 8.06 -10.45
N LYS A 180 -22.56 8.92 -11.46
CA LYS A 180 -22.07 8.49 -12.78
C LYS A 180 -20.67 7.88 -12.71
N SER A 181 -19.76 8.49 -11.95
CA SER A 181 -18.41 7.96 -11.72
C SER A 181 -18.46 6.59 -11.04
N TRP A 182 -19.27 6.45 -9.98
CA TRP A 182 -19.47 5.19 -9.27
C TRP A 182 -20.04 4.10 -10.20
N GLN A 183 -21.04 4.43 -11.02
CA GLN A 183 -21.60 3.50 -12.01
C GLN A 183 -20.55 3.05 -13.03
N ASN A 184 -19.70 3.94 -13.51
CA ASN A 184 -18.63 3.60 -14.45
C ASN A 184 -17.60 2.69 -13.80
N LEU A 185 -17.13 3.03 -12.60
CA LEU A 185 -16.19 2.20 -11.84
C LEU A 185 -16.79 0.83 -11.51
N HIS A 186 -18.08 0.77 -11.19
CA HIS A 186 -18.76 -0.49 -10.92
C HIS A 186 -18.81 -1.38 -12.16
N LYS A 187 -19.15 -0.81 -13.33
CA LYS A 187 -19.11 -1.54 -14.61
C LYS A 187 -17.71 -2.04 -14.95
N GLU A 188 -16.69 -1.20 -14.75
CA GLU A 188 -15.29 -1.59 -14.97
C GLU A 188 -14.87 -2.71 -14.02
N ASN A 189 -15.28 -2.64 -12.75
CA ASN A 189 -14.98 -3.69 -11.77
C ASN A 189 -15.62 -5.03 -12.15
N GLU A 190 -16.89 -5.03 -12.55
CA GLU A 190 -17.58 -6.23 -13.02
C GLU A 190 -16.91 -6.80 -14.28
N HIS A 191 -16.54 -5.95 -15.24
CA HIS A 191 -15.80 -6.37 -16.42
C HIS A 191 -14.44 -7.01 -16.08
N LEU A 192 -13.67 -6.41 -15.17
CA LEU A 192 -12.40 -6.96 -14.71
C LEU A 192 -12.57 -8.29 -13.96
N ARG A 193 -13.66 -8.44 -13.20
CA ARG A 193 -14.01 -9.72 -12.54
C ARG A 193 -14.31 -10.80 -13.55
N GLU A 194 -15.10 -10.49 -14.58
CA GLU A 194 -15.40 -11.42 -15.68
C GLU A 194 -14.13 -11.84 -16.41
N GLN A 195 -13.25 -10.88 -16.77
CA GLN A 195 -11.96 -11.17 -17.38
C GLN A 195 -11.06 -12.03 -16.48
N THR A 196 -10.98 -11.71 -15.19
CA THR A 196 -10.19 -12.48 -14.23
C THR A 196 -10.71 -13.92 -14.13
N GLN A 197 -12.03 -14.09 -14.11
CA GLN A 197 -12.65 -15.40 -14.09
C GLN A 197 -12.39 -16.17 -15.40
N HIS A 198 -12.42 -15.49 -16.55
CA HIS A 198 -12.07 -16.07 -17.85
C HIS A 198 -10.64 -16.58 -17.85
N PHE A 199 -9.65 -15.74 -17.53
CA PHE A 199 -8.24 -16.14 -17.47
C PHE A 199 -7.98 -17.24 -16.45
N LYS A 200 -8.69 -17.23 -15.31
CA LYS A 200 -8.61 -18.31 -14.33
C LYS A 200 -9.07 -19.64 -14.93
N ASN A 201 -10.16 -19.64 -15.69
CA ASN A 201 -10.67 -20.84 -16.36
C ASN A 201 -9.69 -21.33 -17.45
N GLU A 202 -9.15 -20.42 -18.26
CA GLU A 202 -8.13 -20.76 -19.27
C GLU A 202 -6.87 -21.36 -18.64
N LEU A 203 -6.36 -20.76 -17.57
CA LEU A 203 -5.20 -21.27 -16.84
C LEU A 203 -5.46 -22.67 -16.26
N LEU A 204 -6.67 -22.94 -15.77
CA LEU A 204 -7.04 -24.28 -15.29
C LEU A 204 -7.04 -25.29 -16.45
N ALA A 205 -7.64 -24.94 -17.59
CA ALA A 205 -7.65 -25.81 -18.77
C ALA A 205 -6.23 -26.08 -19.31
N GLU A 206 -5.36 -25.07 -19.32
CA GLU A 206 -3.97 -25.21 -19.72
C GLU A 206 -3.18 -26.12 -18.76
N LYS A 207 -3.36 -25.94 -17.45
CA LYS A 207 -2.76 -26.83 -16.45
C LYS A 207 -3.16 -28.28 -16.65
N GLU A 208 -4.45 -28.56 -16.89
CA GLU A 208 -4.91 -29.91 -17.18
C GLU A 208 -4.30 -30.48 -18.47
N LEU A 209 -4.10 -29.65 -19.51
CA LEU A 209 -3.43 -30.07 -20.74
C LEU A 209 -1.96 -30.41 -20.49
N VAL A 210 -1.24 -29.57 -19.75
CA VAL A 210 0.15 -29.82 -19.36
C VAL A 210 0.25 -31.12 -18.57
N ASP A 211 -0.60 -31.34 -17.58
CA ASP A 211 -0.61 -32.57 -16.77
C ASP A 211 -0.86 -33.82 -17.63
N ARG A 212 -1.78 -33.74 -18.60
CA ARG A 212 -2.02 -34.83 -19.57
C ARG A 212 -0.79 -35.10 -20.44
N ILE A 213 -0.13 -34.05 -20.94
CA ILE A 213 1.08 -34.18 -21.77
C ILE A 213 2.23 -34.76 -20.96
N VAL A 214 2.47 -34.25 -19.75
CA VAL A 214 3.50 -34.76 -18.84
C VAL A 214 3.26 -36.22 -18.52
N SER A 215 2.02 -36.62 -18.19
CA SER A 215 1.67 -38.01 -17.94
C SER A 215 1.97 -38.92 -19.15
N LYS A 216 1.60 -38.49 -20.36
CA LYS A 216 1.94 -39.21 -21.60
C LYS A 216 3.44 -39.31 -21.83
N ASN A 217 4.17 -38.20 -21.68
CA ASN A 217 5.62 -38.18 -21.84
C ASN A 217 6.32 -39.10 -20.84
N VAL A 218 5.87 -39.14 -19.58
CA VAL A 218 6.39 -40.08 -18.58
C VAL A 218 6.16 -41.52 -19.01
N THR A 219 4.99 -41.86 -19.56
CA THR A 219 4.75 -43.23 -20.07
C THR A 219 5.61 -43.57 -21.29
N LEU A 220 5.82 -42.61 -22.20
CA LEU A 220 6.67 -42.78 -23.37
C LEU A 220 8.14 -42.96 -22.98
N VAL A 221 8.67 -42.13 -22.07
CA VAL A 221 10.05 -42.27 -21.56
C VAL A 221 10.23 -43.66 -20.94
N ARG A 222 9.31 -44.10 -20.07
CA ARG A 222 9.38 -45.47 -19.51
C ARG A 222 9.38 -46.57 -20.57
N SER A 223 8.62 -46.41 -21.65
CA SER A 223 8.62 -47.38 -22.75
C SER A 223 9.92 -47.35 -23.56
N MET A 224 10.51 -46.16 -23.73
CA MET A 224 11.78 -45.96 -24.41
C MET A 224 12.94 -46.52 -23.59
N ASP A 225 12.91 -46.38 -22.27
CA ASP A 225 13.87 -46.99 -21.35
C ASP A 225 13.84 -48.52 -21.46
N ARG A 226 12.64 -49.14 -21.43
CA ARG A 226 12.47 -50.59 -21.64
C ARG A 226 13.02 -51.06 -22.99
N LEU A 227 12.67 -50.35 -24.07
CA LEU A 227 13.19 -50.68 -25.39
C LEU A 227 14.71 -50.50 -25.47
N SER A 228 15.28 -49.52 -24.75
CA SER A 228 16.72 -49.32 -24.68
C SER A 228 17.42 -50.46 -23.93
N GLU A 229 16.82 -50.94 -22.83
CA GLU A 229 17.26 -52.14 -22.12
C GLU A 229 17.22 -53.38 -23.03
N ASP A 230 16.11 -53.61 -23.75
CA ASP A 230 15.97 -54.73 -24.69
C ASP A 230 17.02 -54.66 -25.82
N VAL A 231 17.27 -53.48 -26.38
CA VAL A 231 18.30 -53.28 -27.41
C VAL A 231 19.69 -53.55 -26.85
N GLN A 232 19.97 -53.14 -25.61
CA GLN A 232 21.25 -53.40 -24.96
C GLN A 232 21.44 -54.92 -24.73
N MET A 233 20.42 -55.61 -24.23
CA MET A 233 20.43 -57.07 -24.08
C MET A 233 20.67 -57.77 -25.42
N LEU A 234 19.98 -57.36 -26.48
CA LEU A 234 20.18 -57.91 -27.83
C LEU A 234 21.61 -57.68 -28.35
N ARG A 235 22.21 -56.51 -28.06
CA ARG A 235 23.60 -56.23 -28.42
C ARG A 235 24.56 -57.16 -27.67
N ASP A 236 24.33 -57.42 -26.39
CA ASP A 236 25.16 -58.32 -25.60
C ASP A 236 25.06 -59.77 -26.12
N TYR A 237 23.84 -60.24 -26.44
CA TYR A 237 23.65 -61.54 -27.11
C TYR A 237 24.34 -61.64 -28.46
N GLN A 238 24.35 -60.55 -29.25
CA GLN A 238 25.07 -60.53 -30.53
C GLN A 238 26.58 -60.64 -30.34
N LEU A 239 27.13 -60.00 -29.30
CA LEU A 239 28.55 -60.08 -28.96
C LEU A 239 28.92 -61.50 -28.54
N GLU A 240 28.14 -62.12 -27.66
CA GLU A 240 28.33 -63.51 -27.25
C GLU A 240 28.25 -64.47 -28.45
N ARG A 241 27.25 -64.28 -29.33
CA ARG A 241 27.13 -65.07 -30.56
C ARG A 241 28.36 -64.92 -31.45
N ALA A 242 28.90 -63.72 -31.60
CA ALA A 242 30.12 -63.48 -32.37
C ALA A 242 31.34 -64.18 -31.75
N GLN A 243 31.46 -64.17 -30.42
CA GLN A 243 32.49 -64.90 -29.70
C GLN A 243 32.36 -66.42 -29.93
N LEU A 244 31.16 -66.98 -29.78
CA LEU A 244 30.89 -68.39 -30.06
C LEU A 244 31.23 -68.77 -31.51
N PHE A 245 30.89 -67.92 -32.49
CA PHE A 245 31.30 -68.14 -33.89
C PHE A 245 32.82 -68.19 -34.05
N SER A 246 33.57 -67.31 -33.36
CA SER A 246 35.04 -67.36 -33.40
C SER A 246 35.60 -68.66 -32.82
N VAL A 247 35.01 -69.16 -31.72
CA VAL A 247 35.40 -70.44 -31.10
C VAL A 247 35.09 -71.61 -32.02
N ILE A 248 33.89 -71.64 -32.63
CA ILE A 248 33.50 -72.66 -33.60
C ILE A 248 34.47 -72.67 -34.79
N ASN A 249 34.81 -71.51 -35.33
CA ASN A 249 35.78 -71.42 -36.43
C ASN A 249 37.16 -71.95 -36.03
N ASN A 250 37.63 -71.63 -34.82
CA ASN A 250 38.88 -72.17 -34.30
C ASN A 250 38.82 -73.69 -34.13
N LEU A 251 37.74 -74.21 -33.56
CA LEU A 251 37.53 -75.66 -33.39
C LEU A 251 37.43 -76.39 -34.73
N GLN A 252 36.79 -75.80 -35.73
CA GLN A 252 36.75 -76.34 -37.09
C GLN A 252 38.15 -76.39 -37.70
N LYS A 253 38.96 -75.35 -37.49
CA LYS A 253 40.35 -75.33 -37.96
C LYS A 253 41.18 -76.43 -37.29
N THR A 254 41.10 -76.57 -35.96
CA THR A 254 41.83 -77.63 -35.24
C THR A 254 41.35 -79.02 -35.64
N LEU A 255 40.04 -79.21 -35.85
CA LEU A 255 39.50 -80.49 -36.33
C LEU A 255 40.02 -80.81 -37.74
N MET A 256 40.13 -79.80 -38.61
CA MET A 256 40.70 -79.96 -39.95
C MET A 256 42.17 -80.38 -39.87
N GLU A 257 42.97 -79.72 -39.02
CA GLU A 257 44.38 -80.07 -38.76
C GLU A 257 44.52 -81.51 -38.23
N GLU A 258 43.70 -81.91 -37.24
CA GLU A 258 43.67 -83.28 -36.70
C GLU A 258 43.20 -84.31 -37.75
N SER A 259 42.21 -83.96 -38.58
CA SER A 259 41.74 -84.85 -39.63
C SER A 259 42.80 -85.09 -40.71
N GLN A 260 43.56 -84.05 -41.07
CA GLN A 260 44.72 -84.16 -41.96
C GLN A 260 45.81 -85.01 -41.33
N ALA A 261 46.17 -84.76 -40.06
CA ALA A 261 47.14 -85.58 -39.33
C ALA A 261 46.72 -87.07 -39.28
N ARG A 262 45.43 -87.33 -39.08
CA ARG A 262 44.85 -88.68 -39.11
C ARG A 262 44.92 -89.30 -40.50
N GLU A 263 44.66 -88.55 -41.56
CA GLU A 263 44.78 -89.01 -42.94
C GLU A 263 46.24 -89.37 -43.27
N PHE A 264 47.20 -88.52 -42.91
CA PHE A 264 48.64 -88.83 -43.03
C PHE A 264 49.03 -90.11 -42.28
N ALA A 265 48.59 -90.26 -41.03
CA ALA A 265 48.84 -91.48 -40.27
C ALA A 265 48.16 -92.72 -40.89
N GLN A 266 46.97 -92.56 -41.47
CA GLN A 266 46.25 -93.63 -42.15
C GLN A 266 46.95 -94.07 -43.44
N ASP A 267 47.48 -93.12 -44.21
CA ASP A 267 48.29 -93.38 -45.39
C ASP A 267 49.58 -94.12 -45.03
N GLU A 268 50.23 -93.73 -43.94
CA GLU A 268 51.40 -94.44 -43.40
C GLU A 268 51.05 -95.88 -42.96
N VAL A 269 49.89 -96.10 -42.35
CA VAL A 269 49.41 -97.46 -42.04
C VAL A 269 49.14 -98.26 -43.33
N ASN A 270 48.59 -97.64 -44.37
CA ASN A 270 48.30 -98.31 -45.64
C ASN A 270 49.57 -98.74 -46.38
N THR A 271 50.62 -97.92 -46.38
CA THR A 271 51.93 -98.29 -46.98
C THR A 271 52.55 -99.48 -46.24
N LEU A 272 52.54 -99.47 -44.91
CA LEU A 272 53.00 -100.60 -44.10
C LEU A 272 52.18 -101.88 -44.35
N LEU A 273 50.87 -101.77 -44.60
CA LEU A 273 50.02 -102.91 -44.97
C LEU A 273 50.37 -103.46 -46.37
N GLN A 274 50.65 -102.60 -47.34
CA GLN A 274 51.14 -103.01 -48.65
C GLN A 274 52.48 -103.75 -48.55
N ASP A 275 53.42 -103.22 -47.76
CA ASP A 275 54.71 -103.87 -47.51
C ASP A 275 54.54 -105.24 -46.86
N LYS A 276 53.65 -105.36 -45.87
CA LYS A 276 53.28 -106.64 -45.26
C LYS A 276 52.69 -107.62 -46.28
N HIS A 277 51.80 -107.17 -47.17
CA HIS A 277 51.21 -108.03 -48.20
C HIS A 277 52.27 -108.49 -49.21
N ASN A 278 53.19 -107.60 -49.61
CA ASN A 278 54.29 -107.92 -50.50
C ASN A 278 55.20 -109.01 -49.91
N LEU A 279 55.55 -108.89 -48.63
CA LEU A 279 56.32 -109.91 -47.91
C LEU A 279 55.57 -111.25 -47.83
N LYS A 280 54.26 -111.23 -47.55
CA LYS A 280 53.43 -112.45 -47.56
C LYS A 280 53.38 -113.12 -48.94
N ALA A 281 53.23 -112.35 -50.01
CA ALA A 281 53.24 -112.87 -51.37
C ALA A 281 54.60 -113.49 -51.76
N GLN A 282 55.70 -112.91 -51.26
CA GLN A 282 57.03 -113.53 -51.39
C GLN A 282 57.10 -114.87 -50.63
N MET A 283 56.53 -114.97 -49.43
CA MET A 283 56.49 -116.22 -48.68
C MET A 283 55.69 -117.31 -49.39
N ALA A 284 54.52 -116.98 -49.95
CA ALA A 284 53.67 -117.94 -50.66
C ALA A 284 54.35 -118.54 -51.90
N LYS A 285 55.12 -117.75 -52.66
CA LYS A 285 55.88 -118.25 -53.83
C LYS A 285 56.92 -119.30 -53.43
N ILE A 286 57.56 -119.12 -52.28
CA ILE A 286 58.56 -120.06 -51.77
C ILE A 286 57.90 -121.37 -51.31
N GLU A 287 56.72 -121.30 -50.72
CA GLU A 287 55.93 -122.48 -50.32
C GLU A 287 55.46 -123.30 -51.53
N GLU A 288 55.05 -122.63 -52.61
CA GLU A 288 54.62 -123.29 -53.85
C GLU A 288 55.77 -124.01 -54.57
N GLU A 289 56.96 -123.38 -54.61
CA GLU A 289 58.19 -124.02 -55.11
C GLU A 289 58.56 -125.28 -54.30
N TYR A 290 58.34 -125.27 -52.98
CA TYR A 290 58.59 -126.41 -52.10
C TYR A 290 57.62 -127.58 -52.34
N CYS A 291 56.33 -127.28 -52.54
CA CYS A 291 55.29 -128.29 -52.81
C CYS A 291 55.45 -128.98 -54.17
N SER A 292 55.89 -128.24 -55.20
CA SER A 292 56.15 -128.76 -56.56
C SER A 292 57.19 -129.88 -56.56
N ILE A 293 58.31 -129.67 -55.86
CA ILE A 293 59.43 -130.61 -55.82
C ILE A 293 59.09 -131.85 -55.00
N ASN A 294 58.35 -131.68 -53.91
CA ASN A 294 57.95 -132.80 -53.07
C ASN A 294 56.96 -133.73 -53.79
N ARG A 295 56.10 -133.18 -54.67
CA ARG A 295 55.18 -133.97 -55.50
C ARG A 295 55.91 -134.81 -56.55
N GLN A 296 56.98 -134.27 -57.15
CA GLN A 296 57.79 -134.99 -58.14
C GLN A 296 58.58 -136.14 -57.49
N ALA A 297 59.18 -135.93 -56.32
CA ALA A 297 59.86 -136.98 -55.57
C ALA A 297 58.95 -138.17 -55.20
N MET A 298 57.66 -137.92 -54.98
CA MET A 298 56.68 -138.96 -54.62
C MET A 298 56.28 -139.87 -55.79
N ILE A 299 56.37 -139.38 -57.03
CA ILE A 299 56.07 -140.16 -58.25
C ILE A 299 57.21 -141.13 -58.53
N CYS A 300 58.46 -140.67 -58.43
CA CYS A 300 59.64 -141.53 -58.60
C CYS A 300 59.71 -142.64 -57.55
N PHE A 301 59.28 -142.39 -56.30
CA PHE A 301 59.20 -143.42 -55.27
C PHE A 301 58.17 -144.51 -55.56
N LYS A 302 57.07 -144.18 -56.25
CA LYS A 302 56.03 -145.15 -56.65
C LYS A 302 56.45 -146.02 -57.82
N GLU A 303 57.20 -145.48 -58.79
CA GLU A 303 57.74 -146.25 -59.92
C GLU A 303 58.77 -147.30 -59.46
N ILE A 304 59.62 -146.97 -58.49
CA ILE A 304 60.57 -147.94 -57.90
C ILE A 304 59.86 -149.09 -57.19
N LYS A 305 58.71 -148.81 -56.55
CA LYS A 305 57.96 -149.82 -55.79
C LYS A 305 57.31 -150.87 -56.69
N LEU A 306 56.73 -150.44 -57.83
CA LEU A 306 56.09 -151.35 -58.80
C LEU A 306 57.09 -152.28 -59.51
N LEU A 307 58.32 -151.81 -59.75
CA LEU A 307 59.37 -152.62 -60.39
C LEU A 307 59.96 -153.69 -59.45
N LYS A 308 59.82 -153.53 -58.12
CA LYS A 308 60.26 -154.51 -57.12
C LYS A 308 59.29 -155.69 -56.94
N GLU A 309 58.01 -155.51 -57.23
CA GLU A 309 56.99 -156.55 -57.07
C GLU A 309 56.90 -157.51 -58.27
N MET A 310 57.38 -157.12 -59.46
CA MET A 310 57.37 -157.99 -60.65
C MET A 310 58.56 -158.95 -60.74
N THR A 311 59.54 -158.87 -59.83
CA THR A 311 60.79 -159.66 -59.87
C THR A 311 60.81 -160.89 -58.96
N SER A 312 59.75 -161.19 -58.20
CA SER A 312 59.77 -162.24 -57.17
C SER A 312 58.94 -163.50 -57.43
N ASN A 313 58.24 -163.64 -58.57
CA ASN A 313 57.53 -164.88 -58.91
C ASN A 313 58.14 -165.51 -60.17
N GLY A 314 59.03 -166.48 -59.95
CA GLY A 314 59.84 -167.10 -61.00
C GLY A 314 59.07 -168.09 -61.89
N ALA A 315 59.26 -167.94 -63.20
CA ALA A 315 59.61 -169.01 -64.13
C ALA A 315 60.17 -168.33 -65.39
N ILE A 316 61.47 -168.54 -65.61
CA ILE A 316 62.32 -167.77 -66.53
C ILE A 316 62.22 -168.32 -67.96
N SER A 317 62.18 -167.43 -68.96
CA SER A 317 62.67 -167.68 -70.32
C SER A 317 63.55 -166.51 -70.79
N LYS A 318 64.61 -166.81 -71.55
CA LYS A 318 65.83 -166.00 -71.78
C LYS A 318 65.70 -164.76 -72.67
N GLU A 319 64.50 -164.31 -73.03
CA GLU A 319 64.30 -163.12 -73.87
C GLU A 319 63.83 -161.88 -73.09
N GLU A 320 63.36 -162.02 -71.84
CA GLU A 320 62.85 -160.88 -71.04
C GLU A 320 63.90 -160.18 -70.15
N GLU A 321 65.12 -160.71 -70.05
CA GLU A 321 66.15 -160.19 -69.13
C GLU A 321 66.87 -158.95 -69.69
N GLN A 322 66.91 -158.78 -71.02
CA GLN A 322 67.56 -157.63 -71.67
C GLN A 322 66.66 -156.38 -71.68
N GLU A 323 65.36 -156.51 -71.88
CA GLU A 323 64.42 -155.36 -71.83
C GLU A 323 64.28 -154.78 -70.40
N LYS A 324 64.39 -155.63 -69.38
CA LYS A 324 64.28 -155.23 -67.97
C LYS A 324 65.53 -154.50 -67.46
N GLN A 325 66.71 -154.74 -68.05
CA GLN A 325 67.94 -154.01 -67.69
C GLN A 325 68.00 -152.59 -68.27
N GLU A 326 67.47 -152.36 -69.48
CA GLU A 326 67.44 -151.01 -70.08
C GLU A 326 66.42 -150.07 -69.39
N GLN A 327 65.31 -150.61 -68.89
CA GLN A 327 64.32 -149.83 -68.12
C GLN A 327 64.84 -149.42 -66.72
N LEU A 328 65.75 -150.20 -66.12
CA LEU A 328 66.35 -149.85 -64.83
C LEU A 328 67.35 -148.70 -64.95
N LEU A 329 68.12 -148.65 -66.04
CA LEU A 329 69.16 -147.63 -66.24
C LEU A 329 68.56 -146.23 -66.47
N THR A 330 67.45 -146.14 -67.21
CA THR A 330 66.76 -144.88 -67.52
C THR A 330 66.05 -144.25 -66.31
N VAL A 331 65.62 -145.05 -65.33
CA VAL A 331 65.00 -144.54 -64.09
C VAL A 331 66.06 -143.98 -63.13
N LEU A 332 67.25 -144.56 -63.06
CA LEU A 332 68.36 -144.10 -62.20
C LEU A 332 68.96 -142.76 -62.67
N GLU A 333 69.04 -142.50 -63.97
CA GLU A 333 69.53 -141.22 -64.49
C GLU A 333 68.59 -140.03 -64.21
N ARG A 334 67.27 -140.27 -64.12
CA ARG A 334 66.28 -139.24 -63.79
C ARG A 334 66.41 -138.75 -62.35
N LEU A 335 66.62 -139.66 -61.40
CA LEU A 335 66.75 -139.38 -59.97
C LEU A 335 68.00 -138.56 -59.61
N LEU A 336 69.11 -138.77 -60.33
CA LEU A 336 70.34 -138.01 -60.10
C LEU A 336 70.22 -136.54 -60.52
N ARG A 337 69.39 -136.20 -61.52
CA ARG A 337 69.10 -134.79 -61.88
C ARG A 337 68.24 -134.07 -60.84
N GLU A 338 67.29 -134.76 -60.23
CA GLU A 338 66.38 -134.19 -59.24
C GLU A 338 67.07 -133.94 -57.89
N GLY A 339 68.05 -134.78 -57.52
CA GLY A 339 68.87 -134.60 -56.31
C GLY A 339 69.74 -133.32 -56.30
N SER A 340 70.15 -132.84 -57.47
CA SER A 340 70.89 -131.56 -57.61
C SER A 340 70.03 -130.33 -57.32
N SER A 341 68.75 -130.35 -57.70
CA SER A 341 67.79 -129.24 -57.51
C SER A 341 67.45 -129.01 -56.03
N ALA A 342 67.37 -130.08 -55.22
CA ALA A 342 67.05 -130.00 -53.80
C ALA A 342 68.10 -129.26 -52.94
N LYS A 343 69.38 -129.23 -53.35
CA LYS A 343 70.44 -128.50 -52.63
C LYS A 343 70.36 -126.98 -52.83
N GLU A 344 69.76 -126.51 -53.92
CA GLU A 344 69.67 -125.09 -54.23
C GLU A 344 68.52 -124.39 -53.49
N LEU A 345 67.39 -125.09 -53.27
CA LEU A 345 66.31 -124.60 -52.42
C LEU A 345 66.71 -124.41 -50.96
N ARG A 346 67.55 -125.31 -50.43
CA ARG A 346 67.98 -125.23 -49.02
C ARG A 346 68.78 -123.94 -48.74
N ARG A 347 69.48 -123.40 -49.75
CA ARG A 347 70.17 -122.08 -49.65
C ARG A 347 69.18 -120.92 -49.63
N LYS A 348 68.13 -120.93 -50.46
CA LYS A 348 67.11 -119.88 -50.49
C LYS A 348 66.31 -119.79 -49.19
N ILE A 349 65.96 -120.93 -48.58
CA ILE A 349 65.22 -120.97 -47.31
C ILE A 349 66.03 -120.35 -46.16
N MET A 350 67.34 -120.59 -46.09
CA MET A 350 68.20 -120.02 -45.04
C MET A 350 68.35 -118.49 -45.16
N ALA A 351 68.25 -117.91 -46.36
CA ALA A 351 68.30 -116.46 -46.54
C ALA A 351 67.04 -115.74 -46.02
N VAL A 352 65.88 -116.39 -46.10
CA VAL A 352 64.59 -115.83 -45.63
C VAL A 352 64.48 -115.85 -44.11
N LEU A 353 64.99 -116.88 -43.44
CA LEU A 353 64.99 -116.94 -41.97
C LEU A 353 65.86 -115.82 -41.34
N ALA A 354 66.91 -115.35 -42.03
CA ALA A 354 67.73 -114.24 -41.53
C ALA A 354 66.97 -112.89 -41.43
N VAL A 355 65.92 -112.68 -42.25
CA VAL A 355 65.12 -111.45 -42.24
C VAL A 355 64.10 -111.42 -41.09
N THR A 356 63.66 -112.60 -40.61
CA THR A 356 62.69 -112.70 -39.51
C THR A 356 63.24 -112.32 -38.12
N VAL A 357 64.57 -112.22 -37.96
CA VAL A 357 65.22 -111.87 -36.69
C VAL A 357 65.14 -110.35 -36.37
N ILE A 358 64.63 -109.51 -37.28
CA ILE A 358 64.47 -108.05 -37.05
C ILE A 358 63.17 -107.72 -36.26
N GLY A 359 62.33 -108.70 -35.96
CA GLY A 359 61.03 -108.53 -35.29
C GLY A 359 61.02 -108.10 -33.81
N GLU A 360 62.17 -107.90 -33.16
CA GLU A 360 62.24 -107.56 -31.72
C GLU A 360 62.52 -106.06 -31.41
N LYS A 361 62.43 -105.15 -32.39
CA LYS A 361 62.82 -103.74 -32.20
C LYS A 361 61.79 -102.78 -31.57
N TYR A 362 60.59 -103.22 -31.18
CA TYR A 362 59.60 -102.32 -30.57
C TYR A 362 59.15 -102.83 -29.19
N LYS A 363 59.46 -102.05 -28.14
CA LYS A 363 58.94 -102.27 -26.78
C LYS A 363 57.67 -101.43 -26.56
N LYS A 364 56.76 -101.97 -25.75
CA LYS A 364 55.48 -101.36 -25.36
C LYS A 364 55.73 -99.98 -24.72
N GLY A 365 55.38 -98.89 -25.42
CA GLY A 365 55.58 -97.50 -24.99
C GLY A 365 55.96 -96.50 -26.11
N ASP A 366 56.44 -96.98 -27.26
CA ASP A 366 56.95 -96.15 -28.37
C ASP A 366 55.87 -95.46 -29.25
N LEU A 367 54.58 -95.62 -28.93
CA LEU A 367 53.45 -95.06 -29.71
C LEU A 367 52.60 -94.05 -28.92
N GLY A 368 53.15 -93.43 -27.88
CA GLY A 368 52.61 -92.16 -27.35
C GLY A 368 51.19 -92.20 -26.78
N LEU A 369 50.76 -93.32 -26.19
CA LEU A 369 49.56 -93.35 -25.34
C LEU A 369 49.97 -93.15 -23.88
N MET A 370 49.83 -91.91 -23.39
CA MET A 370 49.79 -91.60 -21.95
C MET A 370 48.46 -92.07 -21.36
N ASP A 371 48.51 -92.59 -20.13
CA ASP A 371 47.36 -93.02 -19.33
C ASP A 371 46.37 -91.88 -19.03
N PRO A 372 45.08 -92.20 -18.80
CA PRO A 372 44.12 -91.24 -18.27
C PRO A 372 44.32 -91.11 -16.75
N GLY A 373 44.95 -90.03 -16.31
CA GLY A 373 45.10 -89.77 -14.87
C GLY A 373 45.69 -88.40 -14.57
N ASP A 374 44.93 -87.64 -13.77
CA ASP A 374 45.22 -86.35 -13.14
C ASP A 374 45.25 -85.10 -14.02
N ASP A 375 44.17 -84.33 -13.95
CA ASP A 375 44.27 -82.92 -13.60
C ASP A 375 43.04 -82.48 -12.81
N ASN A 376 43.24 -82.37 -11.50
CA ASN A 376 42.36 -81.68 -10.56
C ASN A 376 43.18 -80.50 -10.01
N LYS A 377 42.87 -79.27 -10.42
CA LYS A 377 43.14 -78.02 -9.67
C LYS A 377 42.49 -76.80 -10.30
#